data_AF-A0A9E1YQL2-F1
#
_entry.id   AF-A0A9E1YQL2-F1
#
_cell.length_a   1.000
_cell.length_b   1.000
_cell.length_c   1.000
_cell.angle_alpha   90.00
_cell.angle_beta   90.00
_cell.angle_gamma   90.00
#
_symmetry.space_group_name_H-M   'P 1'
#
loop_
_entity.id
_entity.type
_entity.pdbx_description
1 polymer ?
#
loop_
_entity_poly.entity_id
_entity_poly.type
_entity_poly.pdbx_seq_one_letter_code
_entity_poly.pdbx_strand_id
1 'polypeptide(L)' 'KVAKKAHAEGTTLKEAALALELMTSEEFDAWVRPENMVRPAG' A
#
# COMPACT_ATOMS: atom_id res chain seq x y z
N LYS A 1 2.99 -5.72 8.07
CA LYS A 1 2.12 -5.16 9.14
C LYS A 1 0.90 -4.45 8.55
N VAL A 2 1.07 -3.65 7.48
CA VAL A 2 -0.01 -2.99 6.72
C VAL A 2 -1.22 -3.89 6.42
N ALA A 3 -1.04 -5.02 5.74
CA ALA A 3 -2.15 -5.90 5.37
C ALA A 3 -2.94 -6.45 6.59
N LYS A 4 -2.25 -6.76 7.69
CA LYS A 4 -2.90 -7.23 8.92
C LYS A 4 -3.74 -6.12 9.57
N LYS A 5 -3.23 -4.88 9.59
CA LYS A 5 -3.95 -3.71 10.11
C LYS A 5 -5.15 -3.37 9.23
N ALA A 6 -4.96 -3.30 7.91
CA ALA A 6 -6.02 -3.06 6.92
C ALA A 6 -7.18 -4.06 7.09
N HIS A 7 -6.85 -5.34 7.24
CA HIS A 7 -7.86 -6.37 7.45
C HIS A 7 -8.57 -6.25 8.80
N ALA A 8 -7.82 -6.02 9.89
CA ALA A 8 -8.40 -5.89 11.24
C ALA A 8 -9.29 -4.64 11.39
N GLU A 9 -8.95 -3.55 10.71
CA GLU A 9 -9.64 -2.26 10.83
C GLU A 9 -10.64 -1.99 9.69
N GLY A 10 -10.73 -2.88 8.70
CA GLY A 10 -11.61 -2.71 7.55
C GLY A 10 -11.21 -1.54 6.63
N THR A 11 -9.92 -1.18 6.62
CA THR A 11 -9.38 -0.06 5.84
C THR A 11 -8.64 -0.54 4.59
N THR A 12 -8.35 0.38 3.69
CA THR A 12 -7.53 0.08 2.51
C THR A 12 -6.06 -0.12 2.88
N LEU A 13 -5.27 -0.75 2.00
CA LEU A 13 -3.83 -0.87 2.19
C LEU A 13 -3.14 0.50 2.27
N LYS A 14 -3.64 1.49 1.53
CA LYS A 14 -3.11 2.86 1.53
C LYS A 14 -3.34 3.55 2.87
N GLU A 15 -4.57 3.54 3.37
CA GLU A 15 -4.90 4.12 4.68
C GLU A 15 -4.13 3.46 5.81
N ALA A 16 -4.02 2.14 5.79
CA ALA A 16 -3.25 1.41 6.80
C ALA A 16 -1.74 1.69 6.73
N ALA A 17 -1.19 1.95 5.53
CA ALA A 17 0.22 2.30 5.36
C ALA A 17 0.52 3.72 5.85
N LEU A 18 -0.36 4.68 5.54
CA LEU A 18 -0.34 6.05 6.04
C LEU A 18 -0.46 6.11 7.57
N ALA A 19 -1.45 5.39 8.13
CA ALA A 19 -1.70 5.34 9.57
C ALA A 19 -0.58 4.66 10.38
N LEU A 20 0.28 3.89 9.71
CA LEU A 20 1.48 3.30 10.32
C LEU A 20 2.73 4.17 10.11
N GLU A 21 2.60 5.32 9.44
CA GLU A 21 3.70 6.23 9.10
C GLU A 21 4.85 5.52 8.35
N LEU A 22 4.50 4.47 7.61
CA LEU A 22 5.49 3.66 6.87
C LEU A 22 5.79 4.24 5.48
N MET A 23 4.90 5.08 4.96
CA MET A 23 5.03 5.77 3.69
C MET A 23 4.02 6.92 3.61
N THR A 24 4.29 7.90 2.76
CA THR A 24 3.34 8.96 2.40
C THR A 24 2.33 8.46 1.36
N SER A 25 1.31 9.29 1.09
CA SER A 25 0.30 8.98 0.08
C SER A 25 0.94 8.93 -1.31
N GLU A 26 1.86 9.85 -1.57
CA GLU A 26 2.59 10.01 -2.82
C GLU A 26 3.52 8.80 -3.06
N GLU A 27 4.20 8.32 -2.01
CA GLU A 27 5.06 7.13 -2.10
C GLU A 27 4.24 5.87 -2.39
N PHE A 28 3.07 5.72 -1.74
CA PHE A 28 2.15 4.62 -2.04
C PHE A 28 1.71 4.67 -3.51
N ASP A 29 1.30 5.84 -4.00
CA ASP A 29 0.85 6.01 -5.39
C ASP A 29 1.99 5.89 -6.41
N ALA A 30 3.24 6.14 -6.01
CA ALA A 30 4.39 5.93 -6.88
C ALA A 30 4.74 4.45 -7.01
N TRP A 31 4.66 3.68 -5.92
CA TRP A 31 5.13 2.29 -5.89
C TRP A 31 4.03 1.26 -6.14
N VAL A 32 2.81 1.50 -5.67
CA VAL A 32 1.70 0.55 -5.76
C VAL A 32 0.87 0.85 -7.00
N ARG A 33 1.37 0.36 -8.15
CA ARG A 33 0.76 0.60 -9.46
C ARG A 33 0.39 -0.71 -10.12
N PRO A 34 -0.89 -1.14 -10.04
CA PRO A 34 -1.34 -2.42 -10.56
C PRO A 34 -0.90 -2.67 -12.00
N GLU A 35 -0.91 -1.64 -12.84
CA GLU A 35 -0.47 -1.70 -14.24
C GLU A 35 1.00 -2.13 -14.40
N ASN A 36 1.84 -1.88 -13.41
CA ASN A 36 3.27 -2.24 -13.41
C ASN A 36 3.53 -3.55 -12.67
N MET A 37 2.53 -4.12 -11.98
CA MET A 37 2.68 -5.33 -11.15
C MET A 37 2.22 -6.62 -11.87
N VAL A 38 1.85 -6.53 -13.15
CA VAL A 38 1.34 -7.66 -13.96
C VAL A 38 2.44 -8.49 -14.63
N ARG A 39 3.70 -8.12 -14.47
CA ARG A 39 4.86 -8.83 -15.01
C ARG A 39 6.09 -8.62 -14.12
N PRO A 40 7.11 -9.49 -14.18
CA PRO A 40 8.38 -9.23 -13.52
C PRO A 40 8.96 -7.87 -13.95
N ALA A 41 9.45 -7.10 -12.99
CA ALA A 41 10.33 -5.98 -13.30
C ALA A 41 11.65 -6.57 -13.85
N GLY A 42 12.03 -6.12 -15.04
CA GLY A 42 13.22 -6.61 -15.76
C GLY A 42 14.52 -6.17 -15.11
#